data_AF-A0A7C5ZNI5-F1
#
_entry.id   AF-A0A7C5ZNI5-F1
#
_cell.length_a   1.000
_cell.length_b   1.000
_cell.length_c   1.000
_cell.angle_alpha   90.00
_cell.angle_beta   90.00
_cell.angle_gamma   90.00
#
_symmetry.space_group_name_H-M   'P 1'
#
loop_
_entity.id
_entity.type
_entity.pdbx_description
1 polymer ?
#
loop_
_entity_poly.entity_id
_entity_poly.type
_entity_poly.pdbx_seq_one_letter_code
_entity_poly.pdbx_strand_id
1 'polypeptide(L)'
;MINHINIVKEIFEKAQKLNRNYPNVAVLATASNNKPNAGCVLIKEINEESLVFYTNYESNKGKEIEKKPFVALVFFWEELKPQIRIKGIAEKVSKEKSAEYFKSRPKGNQIATIISKQSKELKNYEKLIEEFEKMLEFYIPLSIIFFIMLYNSWILVI
;
A
#
# COMPACT_ATOMS: atom_id res chain seq x y z
N MET A 1 27.99 11.74 0.51
CA MET A 1 26.78 11.58 1.34
C MET A 1 26.43 10.11 1.39
N ILE A 2 26.17 9.55 2.57
CA ILE A 2 25.62 8.19 2.68
C ILE A 2 24.20 8.26 2.11
N ASN A 3 23.93 7.56 1.00
CA ASN A 3 22.55 7.39 0.55
C ASN A 3 21.86 6.43 1.53
N HIS A 4 21.09 6.99 2.46
CA HIS A 4 20.41 6.24 3.52
C HIS A 4 19.45 5.17 2.97
N ILE A 5 18.96 5.31 1.73
CA ILE A 5 18.09 4.32 1.09
C ILE A 5 18.86 3.06 0.68
N ASN A 6 20.16 3.16 0.36
CA ASN A 6 20.97 1.97 0.10
C ASN A 6 21.05 1.06 1.33
N ILE A 7 21.09 1.65 2.54
CA ILE A 7 21.05 0.89 3.80
C ILE A 7 19.69 0.21 3.98
N VAL A 8 18.59 0.92 3.68
CA VAL A 8 17.24 0.34 3.71
C VAL A 8 17.14 -0.84 2.75
N LYS A 9 17.64 -0.67 1.52
CA LYS A 9 17.66 -1.70 0.48
C LYS A 9 18.46 -2.92 0.92
N GLU A 10 19.67 -2.72 1.46
CA GLU A 10 20.52 -3.83 1.92
C GLU A 10 19.85 -4.63 3.06
N ILE A 11 19.27 -3.95 4.05
CA ILE A 11 18.60 -4.62 5.17
C ILE A 11 17.31 -5.31 4.68
N PHE A 12 16.58 -4.70 3.75
CA PHE A 12 15.40 -5.29 3.13
C PHE A 12 15.74 -6.56 2.32
N GLU A 13 16.84 -6.55 1.56
CA GLU A 13 17.34 -7.73 0.85
C GLU A 13 17.76 -8.83 1.83
N LYS A 14 18.40 -8.48 2.95
CA LYS A 14 18.70 -9.44 4.03
C LYS A 14 17.41 -10.03 4.61
N ALA A 15 16.40 -9.21 4.88
CA ALA A 15 15.11 -9.66 5.39
C ALA A 15 14.40 -10.61 4.43
N GLN A 16 14.46 -10.36 3.13
CA GLN A 16 13.91 -11.27 2.10
C GLN A 16 14.64 -12.62 2.08
N LYS A 17 15.97 -12.62 2.19
CA LYS A 17 16.79 -13.85 2.20
C LYS A 17 16.54 -14.73 3.42
N LEU A 18 16.09 -14.16 4.54
CA LEU A 18 15.70 -14.92 5.72
C LEU A 18 14.39 -15.71 5.57
N ASN A 19 13.82 -15.75 4.34
CA ASN A 19 12.63 -16.52 3.96
C ASN A 19 11.43 -16.31 4.90
N ARG A 20 11.31 -15.07 5.41
CA ARG A 20 10.23 -14.63 6.28
C ARG A 20 8.93 -14.47 5.50
N ASN A 21 7.81 -14.70 6.17
CA ASN A 21 6.52 -14.23 5.69
C ASN A 21 6.51 -12.69 5.68
N TYR A 22 6.23 -12.10 4.52
CA TYR A 22 6.03 -10.66 4.34
C TYR A 22 7.23 -9.76 4.75
N PRO A 23 8.44 -9.99 4.20
CA PRO A 23 9.63 -9.19 4.51
C PRO A 23 9.47 -7.71 4.13
N ASN A 24 8.48 -7.42 3.28
CA ASN A 24 8.17 -6.09 2.78
C ASN A 24 7.05 -5.36 3.53
N VAL A 25 6.64 -5.86 4.70
CA VAL A 25 5.71 -5.13 5.58
C VAL A 25 6.44 -4.01 6.29
N ALA A 26 5.83 -2.82 6.28
CA ALA A 26 6.19 -1.71 7.13
C ALA A 26 4.95 -1.20 7.86
N VAL A 27 5.13 -0.58 9.02
CA VAL A 27 4.08 0.20 9.67
C VAL A 27 4.14 1.63 9.13
N LEU A 28 3.08 2.09 8.49
CA LEU A 28 2.90 3.47 8.08
C LEU A 28 2.14 4.23 9.17
N ALA A 29 2.69 5.37 9.57
CA ALA A 29 2.05 6.34 10.44
C ALA A 29 1.68 7.60 9.65
N THR A 30 0.43 8.04 9.84
CA THR A 30 -0.20 9.24 9.28
C THR A 30 -0.88 10.01 10.40
N ALA A 31 -1.34 11.24 10.15
CA ALA A 31 -2.06 12.01 11.17
C ALA A 31 -3.13 12.92 10.58
N SER A 32 -4.27 13.03 11.28
CA SER A 32 -5.31 14.02 11.01
C SER A 32 -5.59 14.82 12.27
N ASN A 33 -5.64 16.15 12.21
CA ASN A 33 -6.01 17.00 13.35
C ASN A 33 -5.25 16.64 14.66
N ASN A 34 -3.93 16.41 14.55
CA ASN A 34 -3.04 15.99 15.64
C ASN A 34 -3.40 14.63 16.29
N LYS A 35 -4.24 13.83 15.64
CA LYS A 35 -4.54 12.45 16.01
C LYS A 35 -3.75 11.51 15.10
N PRO A 36 -2.77 10.76 15.63
CA PRO A 36 -2.00 9.82 14.84
C PRO A 36 -2.86 8.60 14.47
N ASN A 37 -2.55 8.01 13.32
CA ASN A 37 -3.10 6.77 12.83
C ASN A 37 -1.93 5.91 12.32
N ALA A 38 -1.98 4.59 12.53
CA ALA A 38 -0.91 3.71 12.09
C ALA A 38 -1.44 2.34 11.68
N GLY A 39 -0.83 1.76 10.65
CA GLY A 39 -1.18 0.42 10.19
C GLY A 39 -0.18 -0.15 9.20
N CYS A 40 -0.23 -1.46 8.99
CA CYS A 40 0.68 -2.14 8.08
C CYS A 40 0.41 -1.76 6.61
N VAL A 41 1.47 -1.57 5.85
CA VAL A 41 1.49 -1.44 4.40
C VAL A 41 2.55 -2.38 3.81
N LEU A 42 2.38 -2.73 2.54
CA LEU A 42 3.36 -3.52 1.80
C LEU A 42 4.16 -2.61 0.88
N ILE A 43 5.47 -2.55 1.10
CA ILE A 43 6.39 -1.87 0.20
C ILE A 43 6.58 -2.73 -1.04
N LYS A 44 6.39 -2.12 -2.20
CA LYS A 44 6.42 -2.79 -3.51
C LYS A 44 7.67 -2.47 -4.30
N GLU A 45 8.22 -1.28 -4.11
CA GLU A 45 9.45 -0.85 -4.79
C GLU A 45 10.30 -0.03 -3.83
N ILE A 46 11.62 -0.16 -3.98
CA ILE A 46 12.65 0.66 -3.33
C ILE A 46 13.49 1.25 -4.46
N ASN A 47 13.27 2.52 -4.76
CA ASN A 47 14.01 3.28 -5.78
C ASN A 47 15.22 3.96 -5.14
N GLU A 48 16.01 4.71 -5.91
CA GLU A 48 17.19 5.41 -5.42
C GLU A 48 16.88 6.47 -4.35
N GLU A 49 15.68 7.07 -4.43
CA GLU A 49 15.25 8.21 -3.60
C GLU A 49 13.86 8.02 -2.97
N SER A 50 13.24 6.83 -3.09
CA SER A 50 11.88 6.64 -2.60
C SER A 50 11.47 5.19 -2.32
N LEU A 51 10.45 5.04 -1.48
CA LEU A 51 9.74 3.80 -1.21
C LEU A 51 8.31 3.89 -1.74
N VAL A 52 7.88 2.87 -2.49
CA VAL A 52 6.53 2.85 -3.08
C VAL A 52 5.64 1.86 -2.35
N PHE A 53 4.47 2.32 -1.90
CA PHE A 53 3.40 1.44 -1.48
C PHE A 53 2.06 1.80 -2.10
N TYR A 54 1.14 0.87 -1.95
CA TYR A 54 -0.15 0.91 -2.61
C TYR A 54 -1.25 0.84 -1.52
N THR A 55 -1.95 1.97 -1.25
CA THR A 55 -3.28 2.02 -0.58
C THR A 55 -4.43 2.68 -1.38
N ASN A 56 -5.69 2.47 -0.96
CA ASN A 56 -6.86 3.15 -1.52
C ASN A 56 -6.94 4.62 -1.04
N TYR A 57 -7.14 5.59 -1.95
CA TYR A 57 -7.24 7.01 -1.60
C TYR A 57 -8.41 7.36 -0.69
N GLU A 58 -9.52 6.63 -0.82
CA GLU A 58 -10.71 6.84 0.01
C GLU A 58 -10.57 6.30 1.44
N SER A 59 -9.50 5.56 1.71
CA SER A 59 -9.19 5.06 3.05
C SER A 59 -8.81 6.20 4.01
N ASN A 60 -8.84 5.93 5.31
CA ASN A 60 -8.48 6.94 6.32
C ASN A 60 -7.06 7.50 6.08
N LYS A 61 -6.08 6.60 5.87
CA LYS A 61 -4.69 7.01 5.59
C LYS A 61 -4.55 7.79 4.28
N GLY A 62 -5.32 7.43 3.24
CA GLY A 62 -5.32 8.13 1.96
C GLY A 62 -5.80 9.57 2.10
N LYS A 63 -6.92 9.77 2.80
CA LYS A 63 -7.48 11.09 3.12
C LYS A 63 -6.59 11.91 4.04
N GLU A 64 -5.92 11.26 4.98
CA GLU A 64 -4.96 11.90 5.89
C GLU A 64 -3.76 12.43 5.10
N ILE A 65 -3.17 11.61 4.24
CA ILE A 65 -2.03 11.96 3.39
C ILE A 65 -2.39 13.08 2.41
N GLU A 66 -3.56 13.01 1.79
CA GLU A 66 -4.03 14.04 0.87
C GLU A 66 -4.16 15.42 1.55
N LYS A 67 -4.55 15.45 2.82
CA LYS A 67 -4.63 16.70 3.60
C LYS A 67 -3.27 17.15 4.13
N LYS A 68 -2.44 16.21 4.59
CA LYS A 68 -1.13 16.47 5.18
C LYS A 68 -0.18 15.34 4.75
N PRO A 69 0.72 15.59 3.79
CA PRO A 69 1.52 14.53 3.18
C PRO A 69 2.70 14.09 4.06
N PHE A 70 2.72 14.42 5.35
CA PHE A 70 3.79 14.02 6.26
C PHE A 70 3.50 12.64 6.84
N VAL A 71 4.48 11.74 6.70
CA VAL A 71 4.33 10.34 7.09
C VAL A 71 5.59 9.82 7.74
N ALA A 72 5.45 8.71 8.46
CA ALA A 72 6.58 7.93 8.93
C ALA A 72 6.37 6.45 8.60
N LEU A 73 7.45 5.78 8.22
CA LEU A 73 7.50 4.33 7.99
C LEU A 73 8.43 3.68 9.01
N VAL A 74 8.03 2.50 9.48
CA VAL A 74 8.84 1.68 10.38
C VAL A 74 8.93 0.27 9.82
N PHE A 75 10.16 -0.19 9.59
CA PHE A 75 10.44 -1.61 9.41
C PHE A 75 11.04 -2.18 10.69
N PHE A 76 10.60 -3.38 11.04
CA PHE A 76 11.15 -4.11 12.16
C PHE A 76 11.21 -5.59 11.83
N TRP A 77 12.44 -6.12 11.80
CA TRP A 77 12.73 -7.53 11.65
C TRP A 77 13.52 -7.97 12.89
N GLU A 78 12.86 -8.72 13.75
CA GLU A 78 13.37 -9.12 15.07
C GLU A 78 14.78 -9.75 14.99
N GLU A 79 15.05 -10.61 14.02
CA GLU A 79 16.32 -11.32 13.90
C GLU A 79 17.46 -10.47 13.37
N LEU A 80 17.14 -9.45 12.56
CA LEU A 80 18.16 -8.56 12.07
C LEU A 80 18.64 -7.63 13.19
N LYS A 81 17.75 -7.31 14.15
CA LYS A 81 17.91 -6.40 15.30
C LYS A 81 17.72 -4.89 15.04
N PRO A 82 18.13 -4.24 13.94
CA PRO A 82 17.87 -2.83 13.78
C PRO A 82 16.40 -2.60 13.39
N GLN A 83 15.83 -1.55 13.97
CA GLN A 83 14.61 -0.94 13.48
C GLN A 83 14.97 0.17 12.50
N ILE A 84 14.34 0.16 11.33
CA ILE A 84 14.49 1.25 10.36
C ILE A 84 13.30 2.20 10.52
N ARG A 85 13.59 3.49 10.68
CA ARG A 85 12.57 4.54 10.77
C ARG A 85 12.83 5.57 9.69
N ILE A 86 11.81 5.86 8.91
CA ILE A 86 11.87 6.77 7.77
C ILE A 86 10.78 7.81 7.96
N LYS A 87 11.10 9.08 7.69
CA LYS A 87 10.15 10.19 7.70
C LYS A 87 10.25 10.86 6.36
N GLY A 88 9.10 11.15 5.77
CA GLY A 88 9.06 11.63 4.41
C GLY A 88 7.79 12.41 4.10
N ILE A 89 7.78 12.93 2.88
CA ILE A 89 6.61 13.49 2.24
C ILE A 89 6.04 12.42 1.32
N ALA A 90 4.73 12.26 1.38
CA ALA A 90 4.00 11.31 0.59
C ALA A 90 3.49 11.94 -0.71
N GLU A 91 3.78 11.34 -1.85
CA GLU A 91 3.40 11.85 -3.17
C GLU A 91 2.59 10.83 -3.96
N LYS A 92 1.73 11.30 -4.86
CA LYS A 92 0.96 10.39 -5.73
C LYS A 92 1.85 9.94 -6.89
N VAL A 93 1.92 8.63 -7.13
CA VAL A 93 2.52 8.13 -8.38
C VAL A 93 1.63 8.46 -9.59
N SER A 94 2.16 8.34 -10.80
CA SER A 94 1.36 8.56 -12.01
C SER A 94 0.18 7.58 -12.10
N LYS A 95 -0.88 8.01 -12.81
CA LYS A 95 -2.06 7.17 -13.04
C LYS A 95 -1.69 5.92 -13.84
N GLU A 96 -0.75 6.06 -14.77
CA GLU A 96 -0.23 5.00 -15.64
C GLU A 96 0.51 3.94 -14.83
N LYS A 97 1.40 4.35 -13.90
CA LYS A 97 2.12 3.43 -13.02
C LYS A 97 1.16 2.71 -12.06
N SER A 98 0.15 3.43 -11.57
CA SER A 98 -0.90 2.86 -10.71
C SER A 98 -1.74 1.81 -11.43
N ALA A 99 -2.10 2.12 -12.68
CA ALA A 99 -2.83 1.26 -13.59
C ALA A 99 -2.06 -0.03 -13.91
N GLU A 100 -0.77 0.09 -14.23
CA GLU A 100 0.12 -1.02 -14.52
C GLU A 100 0.26 -1.96 -13.32
N TYR A 101 0.54 -1.40 -12.13
CA TYR A 101 0.60 -2.18 -10.90
C TYR A 101 -0.71 -2.90 -10.59
N PHE A 102 -1.86 -2.24 -10.76
CA PHE A 102 -3.15 -2.88 -10.49
C PHE A 102 -3.39 -4.08 -11.39
N LYS A 103 -3.09 -3.94 -12.69
CA LYS A 103 -3.22 -5.01 -13.69
C LYS A 103 -2.32 -6.21 -13.40
N SER A 104 -1.15 -5.99 -12.82
CA SER A 104 -0.21 -7.08 -12.50
C SER A 104 -0.62 -7.89 -11.25
N ARG A 105 -1.59 -7.42 -10.46
CA ARG A 105 -2.05 -8.15 -9.26
C ARG A 105 -2.85 -9.40 -9.63
N PRO A 106 -2.82 -10.47 -8.81
CA PRO A 106 -3.71 -11.63 -8.98
C PRO A 106 -5.18 -11.21 -9.06
N LYS A 107 -6.00 -11.91 -9.87
CA LYS A 107 -7.41 -11.57 -10.11
C LYS A 107 -8.21 -11.35 -8.82
N GLY A 108 -8.07 -12.25 -7.84
CA GLY A 108 -8.74 -12.12 -6.54
C GLY A 108 -8.33 -10.84 -5.79
N ASN A 109 -7.07 -10.41 -5.88
CA ASN A 109 -6.60 -9.18 -5.27
C ASN A 109 -7.15 -7.93 -5.97
N GLN A 110 -7.33 -7.99 -7.30
CA GLN A 110 -8.00 -6.93 -8.05
C GLN A 110 -9.45 -6.80 -7.59
N ILE A 111 -10.21 -7.91 -7.58
CA ILE A 111 -11.62 -7.95 -7.17
C ILE A 111 -11.79 -7.46 -5.73
N ALA A 112 -11.00 -7.97 -4.79
CA ALA A 112 -11.07 -7.56 -3.39
C ALA A 112 -10.86 -6.04 -3.24
N THR A 113 -10.00 -5.44 -4.06
CA THR A 113 -9.76 -3.99 -4.06
C THR A 113 -10.95 -3.21 -4.63
N ILE A 114 -11.66 -3.79 -5.61
CA ILE A 114 -12.83 -3.19 -6.25
C ILE A 114 -14.01 -3.13 -5.28
N ILE A 115 -14.35 -4.25 -4.65
CA ILE A 115 -15.53 -4.36 -3.79
C ILE A 115 -15.30 -3.75 -2.40
N SER A 116 -14.05 -3.74 -1.92
CA SER A 116 -13.73 -3.26 -0.59
C SER A 116 -13.67 -1.74 -0.54
N LYS A 117 -14.66 -1.13 0.10
CA LYS A 117 -14.62 0.27 0.53
C LYS A 117 -13.75 0.41 1.79
N GLN A 118 -12.43 0.35 1.60
CA GLN A 118 -11.46 0.30 2.69
C GLN A 118 -11.70 1.42 3.73
N SER A 119 -11.79 1.07 5.01
CA SER A 119 -12.07 1.97 6.14
C SER A 119 -13.50 2.51 6.25
N LYS A 120 -14.46 1.99 5.46
CA LYS A 120 -15.89 2.20 5.70
C LYS A 120 -16.46 1.03 6.52
N GLU A 121 -17.47 1.34 7.32
CA GLU A 121 -18.19 0.33 8.11
C GLU A 121 -18.84 -0.72 7.19
N LEU A 122 -18.66 -2.00 7.54
CA LEU A 122 -19.23 -3.12 6.81
C LEU A 122 -20.50 -3.57 7.53
N LYS A 123 -21.65 -3.40 6.89
CA LYS A 123 -22.96 -3.73 7.47
C LYS A 123 -23.27 -5.24 7.49
N ASN A 124 -22.71 -5.99 6.54
CA ASN A 124 -22.96 -7.40 6.36
C ASN A 124 -21.76 -8.04 5.66
N TYR A 125 -21.13 -9.00 6.33
CA TYR A 125 -19.91 -9.64 5.83
C TYR A 125 -20.22 -10.69 4.76
N GLU A 126 -21.29 -11.44 4.95
CA GLU A 126 -21.75 -12.50 4.05
C GLU A 126 -22.02 -11.92 2.65
N LYS A 127 -22.67 -10.77 2.58
CA LYS A 127 -22.94 -10.05 1.32
C LYS A 127 -21.67 -9.63 0.58
N LEU A 128 -20.62 -9.24 1.31
CA LEU A 128 -19.33 -8.90 0.70
C LEU A 128 -18.67 -10.14 0.08
N ILE A 129 -18.77 -11.28 0.76
CA ILE A 129 -18.25 -12.56 0.26
C ILE A 129 -19.05 -13.03 -0.96
N GLU A 130 -20.38 -12.94 -0.93
CA GLU A 130 -21.21 -13.26 -2.10
C GLU A 130 -20.88 -12.37 -3.31
N GLU A 131 -20.65 -11.07 -3.09
CA GLU A 131 -20.24 -10.14 -4.15
C GLU A 131 -18.86 -10.51 -4.71
N PHE A 132 -17.92 -10.89 -3.84
CA PHE A 132 -16.59 -11.36 -4.22
C PHE A 132 -16.66 -12.62 -5.09
N GLU A 133 -17.42 -13.64 -4.65
CA GLU A 133 -17.57 -14.91 -5.37
C GLU A 133 -18.25 -14.71 -6.73
N LYS A 134 -19.32 -13.91 -6.78
CA LYS A 134 -19.96 -13.52 -8.05
C LYS A 134 -18.94 -12.85 -8.99
N MET A 135 -18.16 -11.88 -8.50
CA MET A 135 -17.15 -11.22 -9.33
C MET A 135 -15.97 -12.14 -9.73
N LEU A 136 -15.70 -13.22 -9.00
CA LEU A 136 -14.72 -14.21 -9.40
C LEU A 136 -15.21 -15.05 -10.58
N GLU A 137 -16.48 -15.46 -10.54
CA GLU A 137 -17.16 -16.23 -11.59
C GLU A 137 -17.33 -15.41 -12.88
N PHE A 138 -17.78 -14.16 -12.77
CA PHE A 138 -17.96 -13.29 -13.92
C PHE A 138 -16.63 -12.65 -14.38
N TYR A 139 -16.32 -12.72 -15.67
CA TYR A 139 -15.18 -12.00 -16.24
C TYR A 139 -15.41 -10.48 -16.11
N ILE A 140 -14.55 -9.78 -15.38
CA ILE A 140 -14.60 -8.32 -15.31
C ILE A 140 -14.03 -7.77 -16.62
N PRO A 141 -14.83 -7.08 -17.46
CA PRO A 141 -14.32 -6.45 -18.67
C PRO A 141 -13.24 -5.42 -18.33
N LEU A 142 -12.19 -5.35 -19.16
CA LEU A 142 -11.08 -4.40 -18.99
C LEU A 142 -11.56 -2.94 -18.84
N SER A 143 -12.73 -2.60 -19.39
CA SER A 143 -13.36 -1.27 -19.28
C SER A 143 -13.79 -0.93 -17.85
N ILE A 144 -14.31 -1.89 -17.08
CA ILE A 144 -14.68 -1.70 -15.66
C ILE A 144 -13.42 -1.58 -14.80
N ILE A 145 -12.40 -2.37 -15.12
CA ILE A 145 -11.06 -2.27 -14.51
C ILE A 145 -10.50 -0.86 -14.75
N PHE A 146 -10.59 -0.32 -15.97
CA PHE A 146 -10.12 1.01 -16.33
C PHE A 146 -10.83 2.14 -15.57
N PHE A 147 -12.15 2.03 -15.38
CA PHE A 147 -12.92 3.02 -14.62
C PHE A 147 -12.53 3.03 -13.13
N ILE A 148 -12.26 1.88 -12.54
CA ILE A 148 -11.85 1.78 -11.12
C ILE A 148 -10.38 2.19 -10.93
N MET A 149 -9.53 1.96 -11.93
CA MET A 149 -8.14 2.41 -11.97
C MET A 149 -7.99 3.94 -11.94
N LEU A 150 -9.01 4.69 -12.42
CA LEU A 150 -8.99 6.16 -12.40
C LEU A 150 -9.21 6.76 -10.99
N TYR A 151 -9.73 5.98 -10.03
CA TYR A 151 -10.14 6.47 -8.72
C TYR A 151 -9.39 5.87 -7.53
N ASN A 152 -8.58 4.82 -7.73
CA ASN A 152 -7.73 4.23 -6.69
C ASN A 152 -6.28 4.29 -7.13
N SER A 153 -5.55 5.32 -6.73
CA SER A 153 -4.12 5.40 -7.02
C SER A 153 -3.32 5.52 -5.72
N TRP A 154 -2.01 5.37 -5.84
CA TRP A 154 -1.17 4.79 -4.82
C TRP A 154 -0.06 5.79 -4.43
N ILE A 155 0.60 5.58 -3.28
CA ILE A 155 1.34 6.64 -2.57
C ILE A 155 2.83 6.27 -2.48
N LEU A 156 3.67 7.16 -3.01
CA LEU A 156 5.10 7.25 -2.79
C LEU A 156 5.36 7.82 -1.39
N VAL A 157 6.34 7.30 -0.66
CA VAL A 157 6.88 7.95 0.54
C VAL A 157 8.40 7.94 0.46
N ILE A 158 9.02 9.11 0.65
CA ILE A 158 10.49 9.30 0.71
C ILE A 158 11.10 8.34 1.73
#